data_AF-A0A938BCI6-F1
#
_entry.id   AF-A0A938BCI6-F1
#
_cell.length_a   1.000
_cell.length_b   1.000
_cell.length_c   1.000
_cell.angle_alpha   90.00
_cell.angle_beta   90.00
_cell.angle_gamma   90.00
#
_symmetry.space_group_name_H-M   'P 1'
#
loop_
_entity.id
_entity.type
_entity.pdbx_description
1 polymer ?
#
loop_
_entity_poly.entity_id
_entity_poly.type
_entity_poly.pdbx_seq_one_letter_code
_entity_poly.pdbx_strand_id
1 'polypeptide(L)' 'MPAIRIPKENWGKVWHALLDIGEIHRIPPEDEKIYIVSDKHIEHLKAQNLPYEELSLQSIHWGDLCYLASA' A
#
# COMPACT_ATOMS: atom_id res chain seq x y z
N MET A 1 -0.01 8.93 7.74
CA MET A 1 -0.66 8.01 6.78
C MET A 1 0.42 7.49 5.83
N PRO A 2 1.11 6.40 6.20
CA PRO A 2 2.13 5.78 5.34
C PRO A 2 1.52 5.12 4.10
N ALA A 3 2.31 5.09 3.02
CA ALA A 3 2.03 4.25 1.86
C ALA A 3 2.98 3.05 1.88
N ILE A 4 2.46 1.87 1.54
CA ILE A 4 3.26 0.65 1.44
C ILE A 4 3.07 -0.01 0.09
N ARG A 5 4.14 -0.59 -0.42
CA ARG A 5 4.10 -1.52 -1.55
C ARG A 5 4.16 -2.95 -1.01
N ILE A 6 3.32 -3.79 -1.58
CA ILE A 6 3.26 -5.20 -1.20
C ILE A 6 3.90 -6.04 -2.31
N PRO A 7 4.92 -6.88 -2.00
CA PRO A 7 5.51 -7.79 -2.98
C PRO A 7 4.45 -8.73 -3.56
N LYS A 8 4.45 -8.93 -4.89
CA LYS A 8 3.43 -9.74 -5.60
C LYS A 8 3.31 -11.16 -5.01
N GLU A 9 4.43 -11.77 -4.62
CA GLU A 9 4.49 -13.12 -4.04
C GLU A 9 3.74 -13.24 -2.71
N ASN A 10 3.68 -12.18 -1.92
CA ASN A 10 3.06 -12.16 -0.60
C ASN A 10 1.75 -11.38 -0.56
N TRP A 11 1.27 -10.93 -1.73
CA TRP A 11 0.17 -9.98 -1.83
C TRP A 11 -1.09 -10.45 -1.10
N GLY A 12 -1.54 -11.69 -1.35
CA GLY A 12 -2.73 -12.23 -0.71
C GLY A 12 -2.64 -12.23 0.82
N LYS A 13 -1.50 -12.68 1.37
CA LYS A 13 -1.32 -12.78 2.83
C LYS A 13 -1.30 -11.41 3.50
N VAL A 14 -0.55 -10.47 2.93
CA VAL A 14 -0.44 -9.11 3.46
C VAL A 14 -1.75 -8.36 3.30
N TRP A 15 -2.43 -8.49 2.14
CA TRP A 15 -3.74 -7.90 1.89
C TRP A 15 -4.79 -8.37 2.91
N HIS A 16 -4.86 -9.67 3.19
CA HIS A 16 -5.77 -10.19 4.21
C HIS A 16 -5.45 -9.68 5.61
N ALA A 17 -4.18 -9.61 5.99
CA ALA A 17 -3.78 -9.07 7.29
C ALA A 17 -4.12 -7.57 7.43
N LEU A 18 -4.08 -6.82 6.33
CA LEU A 18 -4.50 -5.42 6.35
C LEU A 18 -6.02 -5.30 6.55
N LEU A 19 -6.82 -6.08 5.80
CA LEU A 19 -8.28 -6.07 5.91
C LEU A 19 -8.79 -6.52 7.29
N ASP A 20 -8.03 -7.31 8.05
CA ASP A 20 -8.39 -7.74 9.41
C ASP A 20 -8.44 -6.56 10.39
N ILE A 21 -7.70 -5.48 10.11
CA ILE A 21 -7.59 -4.31 11.00
C ILE A 21 -8.60 -3.24 10.61
N GLY A 22 -8.76 -2.98 9.31
CA GLY A 22 -9.64 -1.93 8.84
C GLY A 22 -9.47 -1.58 7.37
N GLU A 23 -9.99 -0.40 7.01
CA GLU A 23 -10.00 0.08 5.64
C GLU A 23 -8.60 0.46 5.16
N ILE A 24 -8.31 0.12 3.90
CA ILE A 24 -7.09 0.45 3.19
C ILE A 24 -7.44 1.04 1.83
N HIS A 25 -6.69 2.04 1.39
CA HIS A 25 -6.91 2.67 0.09
C HIS A 25 -5.81 2.27 -0.88
N ARG A 26 -6.19 1.72 -2.04
CA ARG A 26 -5.25 1.40 -3.09
C ARG A 26 -4.90 2.67 -3.88
N ILE A 27 -3.61 2.88 -4.14
CA ILE A 27 -3.13 3.97 -5.00
C ILE A 27 -2.91 3.41 -6.41
N PRO A 28 -3.31 4.13 -7.48
CA PRO A 28 -2.90 3.79 -8.84
C PRO A 28 -1.38 4.04 -9.05
N PRO A 29 -0.77 3.47 -10.11
CA PRO A 29 -1.33 2.51 -11.05
C PRO A 29 -1.53 1.12 -10.41
N GLU A 30 -2.55 0.38 -10.88
CA GLU A 30 -2.96 -0.87 -10.26
C GLU A 30 -1.88 -1.96 -10.23
N ASP A 31 -0.92 -1.94 -11.15
CA ASP A 31 0.10 -2.99 -11.26
C ASP A 31 1.07 -3.02 -10.07
N GLU A 32 1.26 -1.89 -9.39
CA GLU A 32 2.29 -1.75 -8.37
C GLU A 32 1.86 -2.20 -6.97
N LYS A 33 0.58 -2.52 -6.76
CA LYS A 33 0.04 -3.01 -5.47
C LYS A 33 0.45 -2.11 -4.29
N ILE A 34 0.23 -0.81 -4.48
CA ILE A 34 0.50 0.24 -3.49
C ILE A 34 -0.76 0.56 -2.71
N TYR A 35 -0.63 0.66 -1.39
CA TYR A 35 -1.74 0.90 -0.47
C TYR A 35 -1.39 1.98 0.56
N ILE A 36 -2.32 2.91 0.78
CA ILE A 36 -2.29 3.82 1.93
C ILE A 36 -2.89 3.07 3.10
N VAL A 37 -2.14 3.04 4.18
CA VAL A 37 -2.51 2.35 5.41
C VAL A 37 -2.35 3.28 6.61
N SER A 38 -2.95 2.92 7.73
CA SER A 38 -2.72 3.60 9.02
C SER A 38 -1.53 3.01 9.76
N ASP A 39 -1.01 3.72 10.76
CA ASP A 39 0.14 3.24 11.57
C ASP A 39 -0.14 1.89 12.25
N LYS A 40 -1.39 1.67 12.70
CA LYS A 40 -1.86 0.37 13.24
C LYS A 40 -1.65 -0.79 12.27
N HIS A 41 -1.81 -0.56 10.96
CA HIS A 41 -1.57 -1.58 9.96
C HIS A 41 -0.10 -1.96 9.90
N ILE A 42 0.80 -0.98 9.95
CA ILE A 42 2.24 -1.21 9.98
C ILE A 42 2.65 -2.01 11.22
N GLU A 43 2.13 -1.64 12.39
CA GLU A 43 2.39 -2.36 13.64
C GLU A 43 1.96 -3.83 13.56
N HIS A 44 0.80 -4.09 12.97
CA HIS A 44 0.30 -5.45 12.78
C HIS A 44 1.12 -6.26 11.77
N LEU A 45 1.51 -5.65 10.64
CA LEU A 45 2.41 -6.29 9.68
C LEU A 45 3.76 -6.64 10.32
N LYS A 46 4.32 -5.73 11.13
CA LYS A 46 5.54 -5.97 11.90
C LYS A 46 5.36 -7.12 12.90
N ALA A 47 4.26 -7.13 13.65
CA ALA A 47 3.95 -8.17 14.62
C ALA A 47 3.83 -9.56 13.97
N GLN A 48 3.29 -9.63 12.76
CA GLN A 48 3.17 -10.88 11.99
C GLN A 48 4.41 -11.21 11.14
N ASN A 49 5.46 -10.40 11.20
CA ASN A 49 6.65 -10.54 10.36
C ASN A 49 6.32 -10.63 8.85
N LEU A 50 5.35 -9.83 8.41
CA LEU A 50 4.90 -9.81 7.02
C LEU A 50 5.76 -8.86 6.18
N PRO A 51 6.09 -9.23 4.92
CA PRO A 51 6.94 -8.42 4.07
C PRO A 51 6.15 -7.26 3.44
N TYR A 52 6.67 -6.05 3.56
CA TYR A 52 6.16 -4.86 2.89
C TYR A 52 7.31 -3.86 2.67
N GLU A 53 7.16 -2.96 1.71
CA GLU A 53 8.10 -1.87 1.44
C GLU A 53 7.43 -0.53 1.79
N GLU A 54 8.05 0.27 2.65
CA GLU A 54 7.54 1.61 2.99
C GLU A 54 7.87 2.60 1.88
N LEU A 55 6.84 3.22 1.30
CA LEU A 55 6.99 4.26 0.31
C LEU A 55 6.91 5.63 0.97
N SER A 56 7.91 6.46 0.70
CA SER A 56 7.85 7.87 1.06
C SER A 56 6.84 8.57 0.16
N LEU A 57 5.82 9.22 0.75
CA LEU A 57 4.81 9.99 0.00
C LEU A 57 5.42 11.11 -0.87
N GLN A 58 6.64 11.57 -0.57
CA GLN A 58 7.38 12.52 -1.41
C GLN A 58 7.86 11.91 -2.73
N SER A 59 8.02 10.59 -2.79
CA SER A 59 8.38 9.84 -3.99
C SER A 59 7.14 9.45 -4.82
N ILE A 60 5.95 9.51 -4.23
CA ILE A 60 4.68 9.34 -4.95
C ILE A 60 4.33 10.71 -5.55
N HIS A 61 4.85 10.99 -6.75
CA HIS A 61 4.44 12.16 -7.52
C HIS A 61 2.95 12.02 -7.88
N TRP A 62 2.08 12.66 -7.09
CA TRP A 62 0.64 12.74 -7.36
C TRP A 62 0.29 13.34 -8.74
N GLY A 63 1.28 13.97 -9.41
CA GLY A 63 1.15 14.49 -10.78
C GLY A 63 1.03 13.41 -11.87
N ASP A 64 1.57 12.21 -11.66
CA ASP A 64 1.47 11.11 -12.64
C ASP A 64 0.07 10.45 -12.64
N LEU A 65 -0.67 10.58 -11.54
CA LEU A 65 -2.05 10.07 -11.44
C LEU A 65 -3.06 10.91 -12.24
N CYS A 66 -2.81 12.20 -12.42
CA CYS A 66 -3.68 13.08 -13.19
C CYS A 66 -3.53 12.90 -14.72
N TYR A 67 -2.39 12.38 -15.18
CA TYR A 67 -2.13 12.25 -16.62
C TYR A 67 -2.91 11.09 -17.28
N LEU A 68 -3.35 10.10 -16.50
CA LEU A 68 -4.12 8.96 -17.01
C LEU A 68 -5.64 9.18 -17.05
N ALA A 69 -6.15 10.28 -16.50
CA ALA A 69 -7.58 10.60 -16.51
C ALA A 69 -8.00 11.54 -17.66
N SER A 70 -7.07 11.92 -18.55
CA SER A 70 -7.31 12.89 -19.63
C SER A 70 -7.02 12.38 -21.05
N ALA A 71 -6.87 11.06 -21.24
CA ALA A 71 -6.62 10.44 -22.56
C ALA A 71 -7.81 9.58 -23.02
#